data_AF-A0A8J1MHQ0-F1
#
_entry.id   AF-A0A8J1MHQ0-F1
#
_cell.length_a   1.000
_cell.length_b   1.000
_cell.length_c   1.000
_cell.angle_alpha   90.00
_cell.angle_beta   90.00
_cell.angle_gamma   90.00
#
_symmetry.space_group_name_H-M   'P 1'
#
loop_
_entity.id
_entity.type
_entity.pdbx_description
1 polymer ?
#
loop_
_entity_poly.entity_id
_entity_poly.type
_entity_poly.pdbx_seq_one_letter_code
_entity_poly.pdbx_strand_id
1 'polypeptide(L)'
;MAPEALACLVDDHLDYDHRADIWSLGVSAIEMAEGYLPYGNLRGHKLINRILKGPAVTLTGNNWSEEFYFFISECVQKNPNNRPTARELLGHPFITGLHDEMGVKRSIAKQLQKGWKN
;
A
#
# COMPACT_ATOMS: atom_id res chain seq x y z
N MET A 1 -0.40 -7.16 6.23
CA MET A 1 0.72 -8.10 6.06
C MET A 1 0.77 -8.57 4.62
N ALA A 2 1.97 -8.71 4.06
CA ALA A 2 2.19 -9.29 2.74
C ALA A 2 1.88 -10.80 2.74
N PRO A 3 1.54 -11.41 1.58
CA PRO A 3 1.23 -12.84 1.48
C PRO A 3 2.33 -13.75 2.04
N GLU A 4 3.60 -13.47 1.71
CA GLU A 4 4.75 -14.25 2.16
C GLU A 4 5.01 -14.12 3.67
N ALA A 5 4.86 -12.92 4.24
CA ALA A 5 4.97 -12.72 5.68
C ALA A 5 3.86 -13.45 6.44
N LEU A 6 2.67 -13.55 5.85
CA LEU A 6 1.57 -14.32 6.41
C LEU A 6 1.79 -15.83 6.29
N ALA A 7 2.44 -16.29 5.21
CA ALA A 7 2.81 -17.69 5.04
C ALA A 7 3.83 -18.15 6.10
N CYS A 8 4.77 -17.27 6.48
CA CYS A 8 5.73 -17.53 7.56
C CYS A 8 5.07 -17.69 8.95
N LEU A 9 3.83 -17.23 9.14
CA LEU A 9 3.08 -17.52 10.38
C LEU A 9 2.56 -18.97 10.45
N VAL A 10 2.61 -19.71 9.33
CA VAL A 10 2.04 -21.05 9.19
C VAL A 10 3.13 -22.10 8.94
N ASP A 11 4.30 -21.67 8.46
CA ASP A 11 5.45 -22.52 8.14
C ASP A 11 6.74 -21.79 8.51
N ASP A 12 7.41 -22.28 9.57
CA ASP A 12 8.64 -21.71 10.13
C ASP A 12 9.88 -21.91 9.22
N HIS A 13 9.74 -22.65 8.12
CA HIS A 13 10.81 -22.82 7.12
C HIS A 13 10.77 -21.76 6.02
N LEU A 14 9.74 -20.92 5.98
CA LEU A 14 9.63 -19.81 5.06
C LEU A 14 10.25 -18.55 5.65
N ASP A 15 10.78 -17.70 4.79
CA ASP A 15 11.29 -16.39 5.15
C ASP A 15 10.72 -15.32 4.20
N TYR A 16 10.76 -14.07 4.63
CA TYR A 16 10.43 -12.91 3.82
C TYR A 16 11.47 -11.82 4.01
N ASP A 17 11.59 -10.95 3.02
CA ASP A 17 12.56 -9.86 3.04
C ASP A 17 11.88 -8.49 3.05
N HIS A 18 12.69 -7.45 2.89
CA HIS A 18 12.28 -6.05 2.77
C HIS A 18 11.19 -5.78 1.71
N ARG A 19 10.91 -6.70 0.76
CA ARG A 19 9.82 -6.52 -0.20
C ARG A 19 8.44 -6.68 0.42
N ALA A 20 8.33 -7.25 1.62
CA ALA A 20 7.09 -7.25 2.40
C ALA A 20 6.68 -5.82 2.82
N ASP A 21 7.65 -4.92 3.01
CA ASP A 21 7.38 -3.50 3.31
C ASP A 21 6.81 -2.78 2.09
N ILE A 22 7.24 -3.16 0.88
CA ILE A 22 6.72 -2.61 -0.39
C ILE A 22 5.23 -2.95 -0.56
N TRP A 23 4.83 -4.18 -0.21
CA TRP A 23 3.41 -4.53 -0.17
C TRP A 23 2.65 -3.68 0.85
N SER A 24 3.22 -3.53 2.05
CA SER A 24 2.59 -2.76 3.12
C SER A 24 2.43 -1.29 2.74
N LEU A 25 3.41 -0.70 2.04
CA LEU A 25 3.33 0.63 1.45
C LEU A 25 2.16 0.75 0.47
N GLY A 26 2.01 -0.20 -0.45
CA GLY A 26 0.89 -0.21 -1.40
C GLY A 26 -0.47 -0.29 -0.70
N VAL A 27 -0.61 -1.15 0.32
CA VAL A 27 -1.83 -1.25 1.12
C VAL A 27 -2.12 0.05 1.88
N SER A 28 -1.12 0.65 2.52
CA SER A 28 -1.27 1.93 3.23
C SER A 28 -1.62 3.08 2.27
N ALA A 29 -1.09 3.07 1.06
CA ALA A 29 -1.45 4.05 0.05
C ALA A 29 -2.93 3.91 -0.40
N ILE A 30 -3.44 2.68 -0.56
CA ILE A 30 -4.88 2.44 -0.77
C ILE A 30 -5.69 2.94 0.42
N GLU A 31 -5.28 2.63 1.65
CA GLU A 31 -5.98 3.07 2.86
C GLU A 31 -6.04 4.60 2.96
N MET A 32 -4.95 5.31 2.67
CA MET A 32 -4.93 6.78 2.65
C MET A 32 -5.85 7.36 1.57
N ALA A 33 -5.97 6.68 0.43
CA ALA A 33 -6.81 7.11 -0.67
C ALA A 33 -8.31 6.87 -0.40
N GLU A 34 -8.67 5.69 0.11
CA GLU A 34 -10.06 5.28 0.27
C GLU A 34 -10.61 5.54 1.68
N GLY A 35 -9.74 5.79 2.66
CA GLY A 35 -10.09 6.02 4.07
C GLY A 35 -10.35 4.75 4.87
N TYR A 36 -10.15 3.57 4.29
CA TYR A 36 -10.32 2.29 4.94
C TYR A 36 -9.40 1.22 4.35
N LEU A 37 -9.05 0.22 5.15
CA LEU A 37 -8.25 -0.90 4.68
C LEU A 37 -9.00 -1.78 3.67
N PRO A 38 -8.32 -2.27 2.62
CA PRO A 38 -8.85 -3.33 1.78
C PRO A 38 -9.26 -4.53 2.65
N TYR A 39 -10.46 -5.06 2.40
CA TYR A 39 -10.99 -6.22 3.12
C TYR A 39 -11.19 -6.02 4.63
N GLY A 40 -11.33 -4.78 5.13
CA GLY A 40 -11.53 -4.50 6.56
C GLY A 40 -12.76 -5.18 7.20
N ASN A 41 -13.70 -5.68 6.39
CA ASN A 41 -14.85 -6.47 6.85
C ASN A 41 -14.56 -7.98 6.99
N LEU A 42 -13.44 -8.48 6.44
CA LEU A 42 -13.03 -9.88 6.55
C LEU A 42 -12.19 -10.09 7.81
N ARG A 43 -12.33 -11.27 8.43
CA ARG A 43 -11.60 -11.64 9.66
C ARG A 43 -11.10 -13.08 9.60
N GLY A 44 -10.09 -13.38 10.41
CA GLY A 44 -9.53 -14.73 10.60
C GLY A 44 -9.18 -15.41 9.27
N HIS A 45 -9.58 -16.67 9.13
CA HIS A 45 -9.28 -17.50 7.97
C HIS A 45 -9.80 -16.92 6.63
N LYS A 46 -10.90 -16.17 6.64
CA LYS A 46 -11.44 -15.54 5.41
C LYS A 46 -10.51 -14.45 4.89
N LEU A 47 -9.98 -13.61 5.79
CA LEU A 47 -9.00 -12.58 5.46
C LEU A 47 -7.70 -13.22 4.96
N ILE A 48 -7.19 -14.22 5.70
CA ILE A 48 -5.97 -14.95 5.35
C ILE A 48 -6.09 -15.57 3.95
N ASN A 49 -7.17 -16.29 3.69
CA ASN A 49 -7.41 -16.90 2.38
C ASN A 49 -7.51 -15.85 1.26
N ARG A 50 -8.17 -14.71 1.53
CA ARG A 50 -8.24 -13.61 0.55
C ARG A 50 -6.87 -13.03 0.24
N ILE A 51 -6.01 -12.85 1.25
CA ILE A 51 -4.64 -12.34 1.06
C ILE A 51 -3.76 -13.37 0.34
N LEU A 52 -3.84 -14.66 0.66
CA LEU A 52 -2.97 -15.68 0.05
C LEU A 52 -3.41 -16.08 -1.35
N LYS A 53 -4.72 -16.24 -1.59
CA LYS A 53 -5.25 -16.88 -2.82
C LYS A 53 -6.12 -15.96 -3.67
N GLY A 54 -6.58 -14.84 -3.10
CA GLY A 54 -7.36 -13.86 -3.86
C GLY A 54 -6.50 -13.06 -4.84
N PRO A 55 -7.14 -12.23 -5.69
CA PRO A 55 -6.42 -11.27 -6.52
C PRO A 55 -5.59 -10.30 -5.67
N ALA A 56 -4.66 -9.60 -6.32
CA ALA A 56 -3.99 -8.44 -5.73
C ALA A 56 -5.04 -7.39 -5.31
N VAL A 57 -4.76 -6.66 -4.24
CA VAL A 57 -5.59 -5.52 -3.85
C VAL A 57 -5.46 -4.42 -4.91
N THR A 58 -6.50 -3.63 -5.09
CA THR A 58 -6.49 -2.50 -6.02
C THR A 58 -7.46 -1.44 -5.49
N LEU A 59 -7.34 -0.21 -6.01
CA LEU A 59 -8.27 0.87 -5.76
C LEU A 59 -9.65 0.52 -6.35
N THR A 60 -10.70 0.85 -5.61
CA THR A 60 -12.10 0.60 -5.98
C THR A 60 -12.77 1.78 -6.67
N GLY A 61 -12.38 3.01 -6.34
CA GLY A 61 -12.90 4.23 -6.97
C GLY A 61 -12.10 4.61 -8.21
N ASN A 62 -12.76 5.13 -9.26
CA ASN A 62 -12.16 5.43 -10.56
C ASN A 62 -11.62 6.87 -10.70
N ASN A 63 -11.36 7.54 -9.58
CA ASN A 63 -11.10 8.98 -9.53
C ASN A 63 -9.62 9.30 -9.30
N TRP A 64 -8.75 8.29 -9.41
CA TRP A 64 -7.33 8.38 -9.17
C TRP A 64 -6.55 8.46 -10.47
N SER A 65 -5.38 9.09 -10.43
CA SER A 65 -4.54 9.20 -11.63
C SER A 65 -4.00 7.83 -12.07
N GLU A 66 -3.73 7.68 -13.36
CA GLU A 66 -3.16 6.45 -13.92
C GLU A 66 -1.81 6.11 -13.28
N GLU A 67 -1.00 7.13 -12.97
CA GLU A 67 0.27 6.97 -12.27
C GLU A 67 0.08 6.41 -10.86
N PHE A 68 -0.98 6.79 -10.16
CA PHE A 68 -1.25 6.26 -8.83
C PHE A 68 -1.71 4.80 -8.92
N TYR A 69 -2.59 4.47 -9.86
CA TYR A 69 -2.95 3.07 -10.14
C TYR A 69 -1.73 2.23 -10.47
N PHE A 70 -0.84 2.74 -11.32
CA PHE A 70 0.38 2.07 -11.71
C PHE A 70 1.28 1.81 -10.49
N PHE A 71 1.52 2.83 -9.66
CA PHE A 71 2.31 2.71 -8.43
C PHE A 71 1.76 1.63 -7.49
N ILE A 72 0.45 1.65 -7.24
CA ILE A 72 -0.21 0.63 -6.39
C ILE A 72 -0.01 -0.75 -6.99
N SER A 73 -0.23 -0.90 -8.30
CA SER A 73 -0.15 -2.19 -8.99
C SER A 73 1.25 -2.82 -8.90
N GLU A 74 2.32 -2.02 -8.90
CA GLU A 74 3.68 -2.51 -8.70
C GLU A 74 3.94 -2.91 -7.25
N CYS A 75 3.42 -2.14 -6.29
CA CYS A 75 3.63 -2.41 -4.86
C CYS A 75 2.95 -3.71 -4.41
N VAL A 76 1.75 -4.00 -4.91
CA VAL A 76 0.87 -5.07 -4.40
C VAL A 76 0.91 -6.34 -5.25
N GLN A 77 2.04 -6.59 -5.92
CA GLN A 77 2.30 -7.85 -6.62
C GLN A 77 2.34 -9.01 -5.62
N LYS A 78 1.61 -10.11 -5.91
CA LYS A 78 1.58 -11.29 -5.03
C LYS A 78 2.95 -11.93 -4.89
N ASN A 79 3.67 -12.09 -6.00
CA ASN A 79 5.04 -12.56 -6.00
C ASN A 79 5.96 -11.42 -5.54
N PRO A 80 6.67 -11.55 -4.39
CA PRO A 80 7.57 -10.51 -3.92
C PRO A 80 8.69 -10.20 -4.93
N ASN A 81 9.14 -11.19 -5.72
CA ASN A 81 10.18 -10.97 -6.74
C ASN A 81 9.77 -10.00 -7.86
N ASN A 82 8.47 -9.82 -8.07
CA ASN A 82 7.92 -8.88 -9.05
C ASN A 82 7.75 -7.46 -8.47
N ARG A 83 7.94 -7.28 -7.15
CA ARG A 83 7.87 -5.96 -6.54
C ARG A 83 9.20 -5.23 -6.73
N PRO A 84 9.16 -3.94 -7.08
CA PRO A 84 10.35 -3.11 -7.09
C PRO A 84 10.90 -2.93 -5.66
N THR A 85 12.18 -2.65 -5.55
CA THR A 85 12.81 -2.19 -4.31
C THR A 85 12.36 -0.77 -3.97
N ALA A 86 12.52 -0.37 -2.70
CA ALA A 86 12.23 1.00 -2.28
C ALA A 86 13.03 2.04 -3.09
N ARG A 87 14.28 1.70 -3.47
CA ARG A 87 15.14 2.57 -4.27
C ARG A 87 14.61 2.76 -5.69
N GLU A 88 14.08 1.71 -6.30
CA GLU A 88 13.47 1.79 -7.64
C GLU A 88 12.16 2.59 -7.60
N LEU A 89 11.34 2.40 -6.57
CA LEU A 89 10.09 3.16 -6.40
C LEU A 89 10.30 4.68 -6.28
N LEU A 90 11.44 5.14 -5.78
CA LEU A 90 11.76 6.58 -5.75
C LEU A 90 11.87 7.19 -7.15
N GLY A 91 12.12 6.37 -8.18
CA GLY A 91 12.12 6.77 -9.59
C GLY A 91 10.77 6.59 -10.29
N HIS A 92 9.73 6.10 -9.59
CA HIS A 92 8.43 5.85 -10.20
C HIS A 92 7.71 7.16 -10.57
N PRO A 93 6.99 7.23 -11.72
CA PRO A 93 6.33 8.46 -12.18
C PRO A 93 5.40 9.12 -11.16
N PHE A 94 4.68 8.34 -10.37
CA PHE A 94 3.85 8.84 -9.26
C PHE A 94 4.64 9.62 -8.20
N ILE A 95 5.88 9.20 -7.91
CA ILE A 95 6.75 9.83 -6.92
C ILE A 95 7.52 10.99 -7.55
N THR A 96 8.09 10.80 -8.74
CA THR A 96 8.88 11.85 -9.41
C THR A 96 8.02 12.97 -10.00
N GLY A 97 6.75 12.68 -10.29
CA GLY A 97 5.75 13.64 -10.79
C GLY A 97 5.10 14.48 -9.70
N LEU A 98 5.59 14.43 -8.45
CA LEU A 98 5.06 15.25 -7.37
C LEU A 98 5.33 16.74 -7.63
N HIS A 99 4.25 17.48 -7.86
CA HIS A 99 4.27 18.93 -7.94
C HIS A 99 3.78 19.55 -6.62
N ASP A 100 4.32 20.72 -6.26
CA ASP A 100 3.90 21.51 -5.08
C ASP A 100 3.99 20.78 -3.72
N GLU A 101 5.09 20.07 -3.47
CA GLU A 101 5.37 19.44 -2.16
C GLU A 101 5.21 20.44 -0.99
N MET A 102 5.62 21.70 -1.18
CA MET A 102 5.48 22.75 -0.17
C MET A 102 4.01 23.08 0.11
N GLY A 103 3.15 23.17 -0.92
CA GLY A 103 1.73 23.39 -0.74
C GLY A 103 1.05 22.24 -0.01
N VAL A 104 1.43 20.99 -0.32
CA VAL A 104 0.95 19.81 0.40
C VAL A 104 1.36 19.87 1.88
N LYS A 105 2.65 20.13 2.19
CA LYS A 105 3.14 20.28 3.57
C LYS A 105 2.39 21.37 4.34
N ARG A 106 2.18 22.55 3.73
CA ARG A 106 1.40 23.64 4.34
C ARG A 106 -0.04 23.22 4.62
N SER A 107 -0.66 22.49 3.69
CA SER A 107 -2.03 22.03 3.81
C SER A 107 -2.19 21.02 4.95
N ILE A 108 -1.27 20.05 5.05
CA ILE A 108 -1.23 19.09 6.16
C ILE A 108 -1.04 19.82 7.50
N ALA A 109 -0.06 20.72 7.60
CA ALA A 109 0.20 21.49 8.82
C ALA A 109 -1.02 22.30 9.27
N LYS A 110 -1.73 22.94 8.33
CA LYS A 110 -2.96 23.69 8.62
C LYS A 110 -4.07 22.79 9.16
N GLN A 111 -4.23 21.58 8.64
CA GLN A 111 -5.26 20.65 9.13
C GLN A 111 -4.93 20.10 10.52
N LEU A 112 -3.67 19.74 10.77
CA LEU A 112 -3.22 19.29 12.09
C LEU A 112 -3.45 20.36 13.17
N GLN A 113 -3.19 21.63 12.87
CA GLN A 113 -3.44 22.74 13.80
C GLN A 113 -4.92 22.97 14.10
N LYS A 114 -5.82 22.70 13.15
CA LYS A 114 -7.27 22.79 13.37
C LYS A 114 -7.75 21.67 14.29
N GLY A 115 -7.27 20.45 14.07
CA GLY A 115 -7.65 19.28 14.88
C GLY A 115 -7.24 19.40 16.34
N TRP A 116 -6.17 20.13 16.65
CA TRP A 116 -5.71 20.39 18.02
C TRP A 116 -6.56 21.42 18.78
N LYS A 117 -7.30 22.28 18.06
CA LYS A 117 -8.09 23.37 18.66
C LYS A 117 -9.54 22.99 18.97
N ASN A 118 -9.93 21.76 18.65
CA ASN A 118 -11.23 21.15 18.98
C ASN A 118 -11.02 20.07 20.05
#